data_AF-A0A1M5ZXN6-F1
#
_entry.id   AF-A0A1M5ZXN6-F1
#
_cell.length_a   1.000
_cell.length_b   1.000
_cell.length_c   1.000
_cell.angle_alpha   90.00
_cell.angle_beta   90.00
_cell.angle_gamma   90.00
#
_symmetry.space_group_name_H-M   'P 1'
#
loop_
_entity.id
_entity.type
_entity.pdbx_description
1 polymer ?
#
loop_
_entity_poly.entity_id
_entity_poly.type
_entity_poly.pdbx_seq_one_letter_code
_entity_poly.pdbx_strand_id
1 'polypeptide(L)' 'MKIECVSCGKKDLDKNTIGINKKMLGTEVTTFYCMDCLAGYLDATIEELLEKIEEFIEEGCALFK' A
#
# COMPACT_ATOMS: atom_id res chain seq x y z
N MET A 1 -9.29 6.33 -12.13
CA MET A 1 -9.92 5.36 -11.20
C MET A 1 -9.88 5.98 -9.82
N LYS A 2 -11.02 6.10 -9.12
CA LYS A 2 -11.04 6.48 -7.72
C LYS A 2 -10.90 5.21 -6.90
N ILE A 3 -9.72 4.97 -6.37
CA ILE A 3 -9.47 3.84 -5.47
C ILE A 3 -9.74 4.32 -4.04
N GLU A 4 -10.49 3.53 -3.30
CA GLU A 4 -10.85 3.82 -1.92
C GLU A 4 -10.44 2.69 -0.98
N CYS A 5 -10.17 3.04 0.28
CA CYS A 5 -9.86 2.11 1.33
C CYS A 5 -11.08 1.24 1.64
N VAL A 6 -10.93 -0.08 1.54
CA VAL A 6 -11.99 -1.05 1.84
C VAL A 6 -12.43 -1.04 3.31
N SER A 7 -11.57 -0.55 4.21
CA SER A 7 -11.85 -0.51 5.65
C SER A 7 -12.52 0.81 6.09
N CYS A 8 -11.93 1.95 5.74
CA CYS A 8 -12.39 3.26 6.24
C CYS A 8 -13.04 4.17 5.19
N GLY A 9 -13.08 3.75 3.91
CA GLY A 9 -13.64 4.54 2.82
C GLY A 9 -12.80 5.75 2.40
N LYS A 10 -11.55 5.89 2.90
CA LYS A 10 -10.63 6.96 2.47
C LYS A 10 -10.39 6.86 0.96
N LYS A 11 -10.64 7.96 0.26
CA LYS A 11 -10.56 8.04 -1.21
C LYS A 11 -9.20 8.56 -1.65
N ASP A 12 -8.99 8.49 -2.96
CA ASP A 12 -7.82 9.05 -3.64
C ASP A 12 -6.50 8.49 -3.09
N LEU A 13 -6.46 7.16 -2.90
CA LEU A 13 -5.24 6.45 -2.51
C LEU A 13 -4.15 6.68 -3.56
N ASP A 14 -2.96 7.07 -3.11
CA ASP A 14 -1.84 7.34 -3.98
C ASP A 14 -1.22 6.04 -4.52
N LYS A 15 -0.33 6.20 -5.51
CA LYS A 15 0.32 5.09 -6.18
C LYS A 15 1.15 4.21 -5.25
N ASN A 16 1.81 4.79 -4.24
CA ASN A 16 2.61 4.02 -3.29
C ASN A 16 1.71 3.21 -2.37
N THR A 17 0.62 3.81 -1.89
CA THR A 17 -0.41 3.08 -1.13
C THR A 17 -0.95 1.89 -1.94
N ILE A 18 -1.27 2.08 -3.21
CA ILE A 18 -1.75 0.99 -4.08
C ILE A 18 -0.64 -0.06 -4.31
N GLY A 19 0.59 0.39 -4.56
CA GLY A 19 1.75 -0.46 -4.81
C GLY A 19 2.09 -1.37 -3.63
N ILE A 20 2.11 -0.82 -2.41
CA ILE A 20 2.42 -1.57 -1.19
C ILE A 20 1.32 -2.58 -0.85
N ASN A 21 0.04 -2.24 -1.09
CA ASN A 21 -1.05 -3.21 -0.99
C ASN A 21 -0.83 -4.40 -1.92
N LYS A 22 -0.51 -4.16 -3.21
CA LYS A 22 -0.22 -5.24 -4.16
C LYS A 22 1.01 -6.05 -3.77
N LYS A 23 2.01 -5.40 -3.19
CA LYS A 23 3.26 -6.06 -2.80
C LYS A 23 3.08 -6.94 -1.56
N MET A 24 2.31 -6.47 -0.57
CA MET A 24 2.08 -7.18 0.70
C MET A 24 0.94 -8.20 0.64
N LEU A 25 -0.14 -7.90 -0.09
CA LEU A 25 -1.36 -8.72 -0.13
C LEU A 25 -1.47 -9.57 -1.40
N GLY A 26 -0.60 -9.34 -2.40
CA GLY A 26 -0.58 -10.04 -3.68
C GLY A 26 -0.97 -9.15 -4.86
N THR A 27 -0.42 -9.41 -6.04
CA THR A 27 -0.58 -8.53 -7.21
C THR A 27 -1.99 -8.55 -7.81
N GLU A 28 -2.80 -9.55 -7.47
CA GLU A 28 -4.16 -9.74 -7.96
C GLU A 28 -5.24 -9.11 -7.06
N VAL A 29 -4.86 -8.44 -5.97
CA VAL A 29 -5.83 -7.78 -5.10
C VAL A 29 -6.59 -6.68 -5.84
N THR A 30 -7.91 -6.68 -5.66
CA THR A 30 -8.83 -5.69 -6.23
C THR A 30 -9.34 -4.70 -5.19
N THR A 31 -9.09 -4.99 -3.91
CA THR A 31 -9.37 -4.11 -2.76
C THR A 31 -8.07 -3.58 -2.18
N PHE A 32 -8.12 -2.34 -1.70
CA PHE A 32 -6.95 -1.64 -1.18
C PHE A 32 -7.26 -1.06 0.18
N TYR A 33 -6.27 -1.01 1.04
CA TYR A 33 -6.29 -0.29 2.31
C TYR A 33 -5.51 1.01 2.16
N CYS A 34 -5.92 2.08 2.85
CA CYS A 34 -5.00 3.19 3.08
C CYS A 34 -3.87 2.77 4.02
N MET A 35 -2.78 3.53 4.06
CA MET A 35 -1.62 3.23 4.90
C MET A 35 -1.98 2.93 6.36
N ASP A 36 -2.83 3.76 6.99
CA ASP A 36 -3.25 3.56 8.38
C ASP A 36 -3.96 2.21 8.59
N CYS A 37 -4.88 1.86 7.68
CA CYS A 37 -5.64 0.61 7.78
C CYS A 37 -4.79 -0.61 7.40
N LEU A 38 -3.85 -0.46 6.46
CA LEU A 38 -2.93 -1.52 6.09
C LEU A 38 -1.98 -1.83 7.24
N ALA A 39 -1.44 -0.79 7.88
CA ALA A 39 -0.60 -0.89 9.07
C ALA A 39 -1.34 -1.66 10.18
N GLY A 40 -2.57 -1.27 10.50
CA GLY A 40 -3.40 -1.99 11.46
C GLY A 40 -3.76 -3.42 11.05
N TYR A 41 -3.92 -3.70 9.75
CA TYR A 41 -4.20 -5.05 9.24
C TYR A 41 -2.97 -5.99 9.34
N LEU A 42 -1.77 -5.44 9.13
CA LEU A 42 -0.51 -6.17 9.18
C LEU A 42 0.15 -6.17 10.56
N ASP A 43 -0.48 -5.56 11.57
CA ASP A 43 0.09 -5.30 12.90
C ASP A 43 1.47 -4.60 12.81
N ALA A 44 1.56 -3.64 11.88
CA ALA A 44 2.75 -2.86 11.56
C ALA A 44 2.48 -1.36 11.80
N THR A 45 3.52 -0.54 11.71
CA THR A 45 3.41 0.92 11.72
C THR A 45 3.40 1.49 10.30
N ILE A 46 3.00 2.76 10.17
CA ILE A 46 3.06 3.45 8.88
C ILE A 46 4.51 3.64 8.45
N GLU A 47 5.41 3.90 9.42
CA GLU A 47 6.84 4.05 9.21
C GLU A 47 7.46 2.78 8.64
N GLU A 48 7.15 1.60 9.18
CA GLU A 48 7.63 0.32 8.66
C GLU A 48 7.18 0.08 7.21
N LEU A 49 5.95 0.47 6.88
CA LEU A 49 5.44 0.37 5.50
C LEU A 49 6.17 1.34 4.55
N LEU A 50 6.51 2.54 5.02
CA LEU A 50 7.27 3.52 4.24
C LEU A 50 8.70 3.05 4.00
N GLU A 51 9.37 2.52 5.02
CA GLU A 51 10.69 1.91 4.89
C GLU A 51 10.67 0.77 3.85
N LYS A 52 9.65 -0.10 3.91
CA LYS A 52 9.46 -1.14 2.89
C LYS A 52 9.29 -0.58 1.47
N ILE A 53 8.54 0.51 1.31
CA ILE A 53 8.36 1.16 0.01
C ILE A 53 9.71 1.65 -0.52
N GLU A 54 10.51 2.31 0.33
CA GLU A 54 11.86 2.78 -0.04
C GLU A 54 12.78 1.62 -0.43
N GLU A 55 12.83 0.55 0.37
CA GLU A 55 13.55 -0.69 0.04
C GLU A 55 13.18 -1.20 -1.36
N PHE A 56 11.88 -1.28 -1.69
CA PHE A 56 11.44 -1.75 -3.00
C PHE A 56 11.79 -0.78 -4.15
N ILE A 57 11.85 0.52 -3.88
CA ILE A 57 12.29 1.51 -4.87
C ILE A 57 13.78 1.31 -5.17
N GLU A 58 14.61 1.10 -4.13
CA GLU A 58 16.04 0.83 -4.27
C GLU A 58 16.32 -0.49 -5.01
N GLU A 59 15.50 -1.52 -4.77
CA GLU A 59 15.52 -2.78 -5.53
C GLU A 59 15.03 -2.63 -6.99
N GLY A 60 14.53 -1.45 -7.38
CA GLY A 60 14.08 -1.16 -8.74
C GLY A 60 12.69 -1.69 -9.08
N CYS A 61 11.83 -1.92 -8.08
CA CYS A 61 10.49 -2.45 -8.25
C CYS A 61 9.62 -1.53 -9.13
N ALA A 62 9.10 -2.09 -10.23
CA ALA A 62 8.28 -1.33 -11.19
C ALA A 62 6.94 -0.83 -10.63
N LEU A 63 6.48 -1.37 -9.49
CA LEU A 63 5.26 -0.90 -8.84
C LEU A 63 5.41 0.51 -8.24
N PHE A 64 6.63 0.91 -7.92
CA PHE A 64 6.95 2.18 -7.26
C PHE A 64 7.74 3.15 -8.16
N LYS A 65 7.85 2.86 -9.47
CA LYS A 65 8.40 3.77 -10.49
C LYS A 65 7.27 4.56 -11.15
#